data_AF-A0A955YJB4-F1
#
_entry.id   AF-A0A955YJB4-F1
#
_cell.length_a   1.000
_cell.length_b   1.000
_cell.length_c   1.000
_cell.angle_alpha   90.00
_cell.angle_beta   90.00
_cell.angle_gamma   90.00
#
_symmetry.space_group_name_H-M   'P 1'
#
loop_
_entity.id
_entity.type
_entity.pdbx_description
1 polymer ?
#
loop_
_entity_poly.entity_id
_entity_poly.type
_entity_poly.pdbx_seq_one_letter_code
_entity_poly.pdbx_strand_id
1 'polypeptide(L)'
;MVGAQGPQRADGPRDGRLDRRTQWRPVWNRRPPQTPQVRKPMDKALLIVESPAKAKTIKKYVGNRYDVLASKGHIKDLPKKGGVDMEHGFEESYELLEEKGKAEIIKAIRTSAKKVGKVLLATDPDREG
;
A
#
# COMPACT_ATOMS: atom_id res chain seq x y z
N MET A 1 -21.27 8.20 72.64
CA MET A 1 -21.98 6.97 72.24
C MET A 1 -21.51 6.64 70.83
N VAL A 2 -20.95 5.42 70.63
CA VAL A 2 -20.69 4.71 69.35
C VAL A 2 -19.89 5.42 68.23
N GLY A 3 -18.90 4.84 67.57
CA GLY A 3 -18.40 3.47 67.48
C GLY A 3 -17.34 3.39 66.36
N ALA A 4 -16.52 2.35 66.41
CA ALA A 4 -15.30 2.11 65.64
C ALA A 4 -15.48 1.92 64.11
N GLN A 5 -14.43 2.25 63.33
CA GLN A 5 -13.61 1.27 62.59
C GLN A 5 -12.55 1.98 61.72
N GLY A 6 -11.27 1.82 62.10
CA GLY A 6 -10.14 2.25 61.29
C GLY A 6 -9.80 1.24 60.18
N PRO A 7 -9.18 1.67 59.08
CA PRO A 7 -8.87 0.78 57.96
C PRO A 7 -7.71 -0.16 58.29
N GLN A 8 -7.93 -1.45 58.03
CA GLN A 8 -6.90 -2.49 58.08
C GLN A 8 -5.82 -2.22 57.03
N ARG A 9 -4.57 -2.16 57.49
CA ARG A 9 -3.38 -2.08 56.64
C ARG A 9 -3.05 -3.49 56.14
N ALA A 10 -2.96 -3.66 54.83
CA ALA A 10 -2.42 -4.88 54.24
C ALA A 10 -0.89 -4.92 54.47
N ASP A 11 -0.41 -6.06 54.94
CA ASP A 11 1.01 -6.33 55.16
C ASP A 11 1.78 -6.34 53.84
N GLY A 12 2.76 -5.44 53.74
CA GLY A 12 3.74 -5.45 52.67
C GLY A 12 4.84 -6.49 52.93
N PRO A 13 5.45 -7.07 51.88
CA PRO A 13 6.53 -8.03 52.04
C PRO A 13 7.74 -7.39 52.74
N ARG A 14 8.19 -8.04 53.82
CA ARG A 14 9.42 -7.75 54.57
C ARG A 14 10.56 -8.59 54.02
N ASP A 15 11.20 -8.13 52.97
CA ASP A 15 12.55 -8.59 52.61
C ASP A 15 13.26 -7.45 51.88
N GLY A 16 14.41 -7.09 52.42
CA GLY A 16 15.22 -5.98 51.97
C GLY A 16 16.21 -6.41 50.92
N ARG A 17 15.99 -5.93 49.69
CA ARG A 17 17.04 -5.57 48.72
C ARG A 17 16.46 -4.50 47.79
N LEU A 18 16.68 -3.24 48.13
CA LEU A 18 16.35 -2.10 47.27
C LEU A 18 17.33 -2.06 46.08
N ASP A 19 16.93 -2.64 44.95
CA ASP A 19 17.42 -2.18 43.64
C ASP A 19 16.85 -0.77 43.39
N ARG A 20 17.74 0.22 43.27
CA ARG A 20 17.42 1.64 43.10
C ARG A 20 17.09 2.03 41.65
N ARG A 21 16.64 1.13 40.78
CA ARG A 21 16.27 1.49 39.40
C ARG A 21 15.03 0.79 38.85
N THR A 22 13.90 0.90 39.55
CA THR A 22 12.60 0.55 38.95
C THR A 22 11.60 1.69 39.15
N GLN A 23 11.69 2.67 38.25
CA GLN A 23 10.67 3.70 38.11
C GLN A 23 9.36 3.03 37.66
N TRP A 24 8.40 2.91 38.57
CA TRP A 24 7.02 2.50 38.26
C TRP A 24 6.42 3.52 37.28
N ARG A 25 6.19 3.11 36.02
CA ARG A 25 5.46 3.90 35.02
C ARG A 25 4.03 3.37 34.91
N PRO A 26 3.00 4.21 35.14
CA PRO A 26 1.61 3.80 35.00
C PRO A 26 1.28 3.28 33.59
N VAL A 27 0.32 2.36 33.48
CA VAL A 27 -0.09 1.72 32.20
C VAL A 27 -0.51 2.75 31.15
N TRP A 28 -1.15 3.85 31.55
CA TRP A 28 -1.54 4.94 30.66
C TRP A 28 -0.36 5.76 30.10
N ASN A 29 0.85 5.57 30.62
CA ASN A 29 2.07 6.27 30.18
C ASN A 29 2.99 5.38 29.32
N ARG A 30 2.50 4.21 28.87
CA ARG A 30 3.18 3.35 27.90
C ARG A 30 2.85 3.88 26.51
N ARG A 31 3.88 4.25 25.74
CA ARG A 31 3.69 4.51 24.31
C ARG A 31 3.04 3.27 23.71
N PRO A 32 1.98 3.39 22.89
CA PRO A 32 1.40 2.25 22.22
C PRO A 32 2.51 1.52 21.46
N PRO A 33 2.49 0.16 21.44
CA PRO A 33 3.46 -0.59 20.66
C PRO A 33 3.38 -0.08 19.22
N GLN A 34 4.49 0.45 18.71
CA GLN A 34 4.55 0.91 17.33
C GLN A 34 4.27 -0.32 16.46
N THR A 35 3.16 -0.29 15.73
CA THR A 35 2.83 -1.36 14.78
C THR A 35 4.02 -1.52 13.85
N PRO A 36 4.57 -2.73 13.63
CA PRO A 36 5.64 -2.92 12.67
C PRO A 36 5.17 -2.41 11.31
N GLN A 37 5.69 -1.28 10.88
CA GLN A 37 5.46 -0.78 9.53
C GLN A 37 6.14 -1.79 8.61
N VAL A 38 5.36 -2.57 7.86
CA VAL A 38 5.90 -3.48 6.83
C VAL A 38 6.60 -2.60 5.81
N ARG A 39 7.93 -2.52 5.91
CA ARG A 39 8.74 -1.70 5.01
C ARG A 39 8.58 -2.27 3.62
N LYS A 40 8.09 -1.46 2.68
CA LYS A 40 8.06 -1.87 1.27
C LYS A 40 9.51 -2.20 0.85
N PRO A 41 9.75 -3.34 0.17
CA PRO A 41 11.07 -3.63 -0.37
C PRO A 41 11.44 -2.53 -1.36
N MET A 42 12.46 -1.75 -1.01
CA MET A 42 12.94 -0.60 -1.78
C MET A 42 13.57 -1.03 -3.11
N ASP A 43 14.03 -2.28 -3.20
CA ASP A 43 14.81 -2.80 -4.33
C ASP A 43 13.95 -3.40 -5.44
N LYS A 44 12.64 -3.59 -5.19
CA LYS A 44 11.70 -4.12 -6.18
C LYS A 44 10.87 -3.02 -6.80
N ALA A 45 10.81 -3.00 -8.12
CA ALA A 45 9.99 -2.09 -8.90
C ALA A 45 8.98 -2.86 -9.76
N LEU A 46 7.84 -2.23 -10.03
CA LEU A 46 6.86 -2.74 -10.99
C LEU A 46 7.12 -2.08 -12.35
N LEU A 47 7.32 -2.88 -13.39
CA LEU A 47 7.42 -2.44 -14.78
C LEU A 47 6.12 -2.78 -15.51
N ILE A 48 5.45 -1.76 -16.06
CA ILE A 48 4.21 -1.93 -16.81
C ILE A 48 4.52 -1.73 -18.30
N VAL A 49 4.12 -2.69 -19.11
CA VAL A 49 4.29 -2.66 -20.57
C VAL A 49 2.94 -2.81 -21.27
N GLU A 50 2.87 -2.43 -22.53
CA GLU A 50 1.64 -2.48 -23.30
C GLU A 50 1.24 -3.92 -23.69
N SER A 51 2.17 -4.74 -24.17
CA SER A 51 1.87 -6.08 -24.72
C SER A 51 2.46 -7.25 -23.91
N PRO A 52 1.78 -8.41 -23.85
CA PRO A 52 2.29 -9.61 -23.16
C PRO A 52 3.60 -10.15 -23.76
N ALA A 53 3.82 -9.96 -25.06
CA ALA A 53 5.04 -10.38 -25.73
C ALA A 53 6.25 -9.59 -25.23
N LYS A 54 6.13 -8.25 -25.18
CA LYS A 54 7.16 -7.37 -24.60
C LYS A 54 7.43 -7.72 -23.14
N ALA A 55 6.39 -8.01 -22.35
CA ALA A 55 6.56 -8.41 -20.94
C ALA A 55 7.45 -9.65 -20.80
N LYS A 56 7.22 -10.69 -21.62
CA LYS A 56 8.03 -11.92 -21.61
C LYS A 56 9.47 -11.63 -21.99
N THR A 57 9.70 -10.78 -22.98
CA THR A 57 11.04 -10.42 -23.46
C THR A 57 11.79 -9.60 -22.41
N ILE A 58 11.19 -8.50 -21.93
CA ILE A 58 11.83 -7.60 -20.95
C ILE A 58 12.12 -8.33 -19.64
N LYS A 59 11.21 -9.21 -19.18
CA LYS A 59 11.42 -10.01 -17.97
C LYS A 59 12.70 -10.85 -18.02
N LYS A 60 13.11 -11.33 -19.21
CA LYS A 60 14.38 -12.07 -19.38
C LYS A 60 15.61 -11.17 -19.17
N TYR A 61 15.51 -9.89 -19.52
CA TYR A 61 16.62 -8.94 -19.40
C TYR A 61 16.76 -8.35 -17.99
N VAL A 62 15.64 -8.00 -17.34
CA VAL A 62 15.65 -7.24 -16.08
C VAL A 62 15.76 -8.11 -14.81
N GLY A 63 15.47 -9.42 -14.93
CA GLY A 63 15.57 -10.40 -13.85
C GLY A 63 14.58 -10.16 -12.69
N ASN A 64 14.87 -10.74 -11.52
CA ASN A 64 13.96 -10.78 -10.35
C ASN A 64 13.81 -9.44 -9.58
N ARG A 65 14.51 -8.39 -10.00
CA ARG A 65 14.38 -7.06 -9.39
C ARG A 65 13.11 -6.34 -9.83
N TYR A 66 12.48 -6.79 -10.93
CA TYR A 66 11.29 -6.18 -11.48
C TYR A 66 10.15 -7.19 -11.58
N ASP A 67 8.99 -6.80 -11.07
CA ASP A 67 7.75 -7.44 -11.45
C ASP A 67 7.29 -6.82 -12.78
N VAL A 68 7.14 -7.62 -13.82
CA VAL A 68 6.74 -7.13 -15.15
C VAL A 68 5.29 -7.53 -15.42
N LEU A 69 4.41 -6.55 -15.64
CA LEU A 69 2.99 -6.75 -15.98
C LEU A 69 2.66 -6.09 -17.32
N ALA A 70 1.72 -6.69 -18.06
CA ALA A 70 1.22 -6.14 -19.32
C ALA A 70 -0.19 -5.57 -19.16
N SER A 71 -0.47 -4.38 -19.71
CA SER A 71 -1.80 -3.77 -19.74
C SER A 71 -2.72 -4.42 -20.79
N LYS A 72 -2.13 -5.04 -21.82
CA LYS A 72 -2.82 -5.52 -23.04
C LYS A 72 -3.50 -4.37 -23.80
N GLY A 73 -2.70 -3.34 -24.13
CA GLY A 73 -3.18 -2.14 -24.81
C GLY A 73 -3.79 -1.11 -23.86
N HIS A 74 -4.69 -0.28 -24.38
CA HIS A 74 -5.35 0.80 -23.64
C HIS A 74 -6.24 0.29 -22.50
N ILE A 75 -6.24 1.00 -21.37
CA ILE A 75 -7.09 0.69 -20.21
C ILE A 75 -8.36 1.54 -20.20
N LYS A 76 -8.28 2.75 -20.79
CA LYS A 76 -9.35 3.72 -20.91
C LYS A 76 -9.51 4.13 -22.35
N ASP A 77 -10.73 4.48 -22.73
CA ASP A 77 -11.08 5.00 -24.05
C ASP A 77 -12.24 6.00 -23.92
N LEU A 78 -12.49 6.74 -24.99
CA LEU A 78 -13.67 7.58 -25.08
C LEU A 78 -14.94 6.71 -25.03
N PRO A 79 -16.00 7.16 -24.35
CA PRO A 79 -17.28 6.46 -24.41
C PRO A 79 -17.81 6.45 -25.84
N LYS A 80 -18.55 5.39 -26.18
CA LYS A 80 -19.11 5.19 -27.53
C LYS A 80 -20.02 6.34 -28.00
N LYS A 81 -20.56 7.12 -27.07
CA LYS A 81 -21.41 8.29 -27.34
C LYS A 81 -21.04 9.40 -26.36
N GLY A 82 -20.91 10.63 -26.87
CA GLY A 82 -20.76 11.83 -26.03
C GLY A 82 -19.43 11.95 -25.30
N GLY A 83 -18.34 11.38 -25.83
CA GLY A 83 -17.03 11.41 -25.19
C GLY A 83 -16.29 12.74 -25.24
N VAL A 84 -16.75 13.67 -26.06
CA VAL A 84 -16.12 14.98 -26.26
C VAL A 84 -17.20 16.06 -26.23
N ASP A 85 -17.03 17.02 -25.33
CA ASP A 85 -17.86 18.20 -25.22
C ASP A 85 -17.41 19.26 -26.24
N MET A 86 -18.17 19.40 -27.33
CA MET A 86 -17.87 20.34 -28.40
C MET A 86 -18.18 21.81 -28.02
N GLU A 87 -19.01 22.04 -26.99
CA GLU A 87 -19.43 23.39 -26.58
C GLU A 87 -18.47 23.98 -25.55
N HIS A 88 -17.84 23.14 -24.71
CA HIS A 88 -16.92 23.55 -23.64
C HIS A 88 -15.45 23.30 -23.97
N GLY A 89 -15.04 23.52 -25.22
CA GLY A 89 -13.63 23.52 -25.60
C GLY A 89 -13.00 22.12 -25.78
N PHE A 90 -13.79 21.15 -26.24
CA PHE A 90 -13.37 19.77 -26.51
C PHE A 90 -12.93 19.02 -25.25
N GLU A 91 -13.61 19.25 -24.12
CA GLU A 91 -13.35 18.49 -22.91
C GLU A 91 -13.75 17.01 -23.12
N GLU A 92 -12.83 16.11 -22.82
CA GLU A 92 -12.94 14.69 -23.11
C GLU A 92 -13.16 13.87 -21.84
N SER A 93 -14.12 12.95 -21.91
CA SER A 93 -14.40 12.00 -20.84
C SER A 93 -13.90 10.61 -21.24
N TYR A 94 -13.30 9.91 -20.28
CA TYR A 94 -12.73 8.59 -20.50
C TYR A 94 -13.38 7.55 -19.60
N GLU A 95 -13.80 6.45 -20.20
CA GLU A 95 -14.36 5.30 -19.51
C GLU A 95 -13.38 4.13 -19.53
N LEU A 96 -13.51 3.23 -18.56
CA LEU A 96 -12.74 1.99 -18.57
C LEU A 96 -13.28 1.07 -19.66
N LEU A 97 -12.37 0.51 -20.46
CA LEU A 97 -12.76 -0.47 -21.47
C LEU A 97 -13.26 -1.76 -20.80
N GLU A 98 -14.50 -2.15 -21.08
CA GLU A 98 -15.13 -3.38 -20.57
C GLU A 98 -14.71 -4.64 -21.33
N GLU A 99 -13.42 -4.74 -21.70
CA GLU A 99 -12.91 -5.96 -22.33
C GLU A 99 -12.66 -7.04 -21.28
N LYS A 100 -12.97 -8.29 -21.66
CA LYS A 100 -12.78 -9.46 -20.80
C LYS A 100 -11.32 -9.53 -20.31
N GLY A 101 -11.14 -9.52 -18.99
CA GLY A 101 -9.84 -9.63 -18.34
C GLY A 101 -9.12 -8.30 -18.05
N LYS A 102 -9.58 -7.14 -18.57
CA LYS A 102 -8.97 -5.84 -18.22
C LYS A 102 -9.14 -5.49 -16.74
N ALA A 103 -10.32 -5.76 -16.17
CA ALA A 103 -10.58 -5.53 -14.74
C ALA A 103 -9.59 -6.31 -13.85
N GLU A 104 -9.28 -7.56 -14.20
CA GLU A 104 -8.32 -8.39 -13.46
C GLU A 104 -6.89 -7.84 -13.59
N ILE A 105 -6.51 -7.38 -14.78
CA ILE A 105 -5.20 -6.75 -15.04
C ILE A 105 -5.05 -5.48 -14.19
N ILE A 106 -6.05 -4.60 -14.20
CA ILE A 106 -6.06 -3.37 -13.39
C ILE A 106 -5.92 -3.72 -11.90
N LYS A 107 -6.66 -4.74 -11.43
CA LYS A 107 -6.58 -5.20 -10.04
C LYS A 107 -5.19 -5.75 -9.70
N ALA A 108 -4.59 -6.52 -10.60
CA ALA A 108 -3.23 -7.04 -10.43
C ALA A 108 -2.19 -5.91 -10.38
N ILE A 109 -2.24 -4.96 -11.32
CA ILE A 109 -1.38 -3.78 -11.35
C ILE A 109 -1.52 -2.98 -10.06
N ARG A 110 -2.76 -2.66 -9.63
CA ARG A 110 -3.02 -1.95 -8.37
C ARG A 110 -2.46 -2.69 -7.16
N THR A 111 -2.59 -4.00 -7.12
CA THR A 111 -2.09 -4.83 -6.02
C THR A 111 -0.57 -4.86 -5.97
N SER A 112 0.10 -5.00 -7.12
CA SER A 112 1.56 -5.00 -7.21
C SER A 112 2.14 -3.61 -6.95
N ALA A 113 1.53 -2.54 -7.47
CA ALA A 113 1.95 -1.16 -7.24
C ALA A 113 1.95 -0.79 -5.75
N LYS A 114 1.01 -1.33 -4.97
CA LYS A 114 0.98 -1.14 -3.51
C LYS A 114 2.14 -1.83 -2.79
N LYS A 115 2.74 -2.87 -3.36
CA LYS A 115 3.82 -3.65 -2.72
C LYS A 115 5.22 -3.09 -3.02
N VAL A 116 5.39 -2.40 -4.15
CA VAL A 116 6.68 -1.87 -4.60
C VAL A 116 6.87 -0.40 -4.20
N GLY A 117 8.14 0.02 -4.14
CA GLY A 117 8.51 1.42 -3.93
C GLY A 117 8.44 2.28 -5.19
N LYS A 118 8.62 1.69 -6.37
CA LYS A 118 8.63 2.38 -7.67
C LYS A 118 7.77 1.66 -8.70
N VAL A 119 7.07 2.44 -9.52
CA VAL A 119 6.34 1.97 -10.70
C VAL A 119 6.97 2.65 -11.91
N LEU A 120 7.30 1.86 -12.93
CA LEU A 120 7.93 2.29 -14.17
C LEU A 120 7.02 1.95 -15.33
N LEU A 121 6.81 2.91 -16.23
CA LEU A 121 6.09 2.72 -17.48
C LEU A 121 7.11 2.49 -18.59
N ALA A 122 6.95 1.39 -19.30
CA ALA A 122 7.79 0.97 -20.42
C ALA A 122 6.91 0.70 -21.64
N THR A 123 6.12 1.71 -21.99
CA THR A 123 5.37 1.80 -23.24
C THR A 123 6.30 2.18 -24.39
N ASP A 124 5.80 2.09 -25.62
CA ASP A 124 6.62 2.39 -26.79
C ASP A 124 6.92 3.90 -26.87
N PRO A 125 8.07 4.29 -27.44
CA PRO A 125 8.47 5.69 -27.55
C PRO A 125 7.76 6.38 -28.73
N ASP A 126 6.45 6.24 -28.81
CA ASP A 126 5.60 6.90 -29.81
C ASP A 126 4.49 7.72 -29.11
N ARG A 127 3.55 8.25 -29.88
CA ARG A 127 2.46 9.09 -29.36
C ARG A 127 1.42 8.27 -28.57
N GLU A 128 1.29 6.99 -28.88
CA GLU A 128 0.26 6.10 -28.33
C GLU A 128 0.73 5.48 -27.00
N GLY A 129 2.03 5.21 -26.89
CA GLY A 129 2.68 4.74 -25.66
C GLY A 129 2.76 5.78 -24.55
#